data_AF-A0A0K0DHU5-F1
#
_entry.id   AF-A0A0K0DHU5-F1
#
_cell.length_a   1.000
_cell.length_b   1.000
_cell.length_c   1.000
_cell.angle_alpha   90.00
_cell.angle_beta   90.00
_cell.angle_gamma   90.00
#
_symmetry.space_group_name_H-M   'P 1'
#
loop_
_entity.id
_entity.type
_entity.pdbx_description
1 polymer ?
#
loop_
_entity_poly.entity_id
_entity_poly.type
_entity_poly.pdbx_seq_one_letter_code
_entity_poly.pdbx_strand_id
1 'polypeptide(L)'
;MGFHRQPSTDEQRGARDFVFWHWAQLQYKNPRVQLIKHVDTVITPFARAYLKDGREVLFDLEGMTREEIESRIARTLGKTDLVEKREELMEIVKLNPADFGSKCKRQCMCEVQGQHPCTALLQAPKCMTGKWRWNHNLI
;
A
#
# COMPACT_ATOMS: atom_id res chain seq x y z
N MET A 1 14.89 -9.57 -15.43
CA MET A 1 15.56 -10.72 -14.79
C MET A 1 15.74 -11.79 -15.84
N GLY A 2 16.99 -12.22 -16.04
CA GLY A 2 17.33 -13.34 -16.91
C GLY A 2 17.41 -14.64 -16.11
N PHE A 3 16.78 -15.70 -16.59
CA PHE A 3 16.85 -17.03 -15.98
C PHE A 3 16.55 -18.13 -17.00
N HIS A 4 16.93 -19.36 -16.65
CA HIS A 4 16.60 -20.55 -17.42
C HIS A 4 15.37 -21.25 -16.87
N ARG A 5 14.44 -21.62 -17.76
CA ARG A 5 13.25 -22.40 -17.39
C ARG A 5 13.64 -23.81 -16.96
N GLN A 6 14.60 -24.40 -17.65
CA GLN A 6 15.20 -25.70 -17.34
C GLN A 6 16.71 -25.51 -17.13
N PRO A 7 17.14 -25.18 -15.90
CA PRO A 7 18.55 -24.97 -15.62
C PRO A 7 19.34 -26.27 -15.78
N SER A 8 20.51 -26.17 -16.42
CA SER A 8 21.42 -27.32 -16.62
C SER A 8 22.22 -27.66 -15.36
N THR A 9 22.44 -26.66 -14.50
CA THR A 9 23.19 -26.77 -13.24
C THR A 9 22.30 -26.44 -12.04
N ASP A 10 22.62 -27.01 -10.89
CA ASP A 10 21.82 -26.80 -9.67
C ASP A 10 21.91 -25.36 -9.15
N GLU A 11 23.05 -24.71 -9.43
CA GLU A 11 23.35 -23.32 -9.06
C GLU A 11 22.40 -22.30 -9.71
N GLN A 12 21.76 -22.65 -10.84
CA GLN A 12 20.85 -21.77 -11.56
C GLN A 12 19.37 -21.98 -11.15
N ARG A 13 19.10 -23.01 -10.32
CA ARG A 13 17.75 -23.39 -9.90
C ARG A 13 17.08 -22.31 -9.05
N GLY A 14 17.83 -21.63 -8.19
CA GLY A 14 17.29 -20.61 -7.28
C GLY A 14 16.65 -19.42 -8.02
N ALA A 15 17.20 -18.99 -9.15
CA ALA A 15 16.62 -17.92 -9.96
C ALA A 15 15.26 -18.32 -10.57
N ARG A 16 15.13 -19.56 -11.05
CA ARG A 16 13.86 -20.11 -11.54
C ARG A 16 12.83 -20.17 -10.42
N ASP A 17 13.23 -20.68 -9.27
CA ASP A 17 12.34 -20.84 -8.12
C ASP A 17 11.89 -19.47 -7.58
N PHE A 18 12.78 -18.47 -7.56
CA PHE A 18 12.41 -17.10 -7.23
C PHE A 18 11.36 -16.53 -8.20
N VAL A 19 11.54 -16.72 -9.50
CA VAL A 19 10.56 -16.26 -10.49
C VAL A 19 9.22 -16.98 -10.33
N PHE A 20 9.23 -18.27 -9.98
CA PHE A 20 8.01 -19.04 -9.78
C PHE A 20 7.22 -18.59 -8.54
N TRP A 21 7.91 -18.42 -7.40
CA TRP A 21 7.24 -18.16 -6.11
C TRP A 21 7.04 -16.68 -5.78
N HIS A 22 8.02 -15.81 -6.08
CA HIS A 22 8.01 -14.41 -5.59
C HIS A 22 7.68 -13.37 -6.66
N TRP A 23 7.80 -13.70 -7.95
CA TRP A 23 7.64 -12.70 -9.02
C TRP A 23 6.27 -12.01 -8.99
N ALA A 24 5.20 -12.78 -8.78
CA ALA A 24 3.85 -12.24 -8.70
C ALA A 24 3.66 -11.32 -7.49
N GLN A 25 4.24 -11.69 -6.35
CA GLN A 25 4.19 -10.89 -5.12
C GLN A 25 4.91 -9.55 -5.30
N LEU A 26 6.08 -9.59 -5.96
CA LEU A 26 6.86 -8.39 -6.28
C LEU A 26 6.07 -7.44 -7.19
N GLN A 27 5.46 -7.96 -8.25
CA GLN A 27 4.62 -7.14 -9.16
C GLN A 27 3.40 -6.55 -8.45
N TYR A 28 2.75 -7.33 -7.59
CA TYR A 28 1.55 -6.90 -6.86
C TYR A 28 1.86 -5.77 -5.86
N LYS A 29 2.94 -5.90 -5.09
CA LYS A 29 3.38 -4.86 -4.15
C LYS A 29 3.95 -3.63 -4.85
N ASN A 30 4.42 -3.76 -6.09
CA ASN A 30 5.03 -2.68 -6.86
C ASN A 30 4.34 -2.46 -8.23
N PRO A 31 3.06 -2.04 -8.26
CA PRO A 31 2.29 -1.94 -9.51
C PRO A 31 2.83 -0.87 -10.47
N ARG A 32 3.61 0.08 -9.96
CA ARG A 32 4.24 1.16 -10.77
C ARG A 32 5.61 0.79 -11.32
N VAL A 33 6.14 -0.38 -10.96
CA VAL A 33 7.44 -0.86 -11.45
C VAL A 33 7.17 -1.86 -12.56
N GLN A 34 7.84 -1.66 -13.70
CA GLN A 34 7.80 -2.60 -14.80
C GLN A 34 8.80 -3.73 -14.55
N LEU A 35 8.31 -4.96 -14.48
CA LEU A 35 9.14 -6.15 -14.33
C LEU A 35 9.18 -6.95 -15.65
N ILE A 36 10.38 -7.22 -16.16
CA ILE A 36 10.60 -7.93 -17.43
C ILE A 36 11.36 -9.22 -17.17
N LYS A 37 10.91 -10.32 -17.80
CA LYS A 37 11.56 -11.63 -17.78
C LYS A 37 12.27 -11.89 -19.10
N HIS A 38 13.52 -12.33 -19.04
CA HIS A 38 14.24 -12.92 -20.15
C HIS A 38 14.43 -14.40 -19.85
N VAL A 39 13.78 -15.25 -20.64
CA VAL A 39 13.74 -16.70 -20.41
C VAL A 39 14.66 -17.36 -21.45
N ASP A 40 15.56 -18.23 -20.99
CA ASP A 40 16.44 -19.05 -21.84
C ASP A 40 17.31 -18.25 -22.84
N THR A 41 17.55 -16.97 -22.55
CA THR A 41 18.28 -16.04 -23.45
C THR A 41 19.65 -15.67 -22.93
N VAL A 42 19.95 -15.99 -21.67
CA VAL A 42 21.11 -15.50 -20.92
C VAL A 42 21.95 -16.69 -20.51
N ILE A 43 23.28 -16.58 -20.44
CA ILE A 43 24.10 -17.72 -20.02
C ILE A 43 23.98 -17.94 -18.51
N THR A 44 24.23 -16.88 -17.74
CA THR A 44 24.11 -16.84 -16.28
C THR A 44 22.87 -16.06 -15.84
N PRO A 45 22.17 -16.52 -14.78
CA PRO A 45 20.99 -15.82 -14.28
C PRO A 45 21.36 -14.50 -13.62
N PHE A 46 20.61 -13.44 -13.92
CA PHE A 46 20.85 -12.11 -13.37
C PHE A 46 19.58 -11.32 -13.13
N ALA A 47 19.63 -10.36 -12.21
CA ALA A 47 18.64 -9.29 -12.10
C ALA A 47 19.29 -7.94 -12.40
N ARG A 48 18.59 -7.09 -13.15
CA ARG A 48 19.03 -5.73 -13.44
C ARG A 48 17.90 -4.76 -13.13
N ALA A 49 18.22 -3.71 -12.39
CA ALA A 49 17.29 -2.64 -12.05
C ALA A 49 17.79 -1.31 -12.62
N TYR A 50 16.87 -0.57 -13.24
CA TYR A 50 17.12 0.77 -13.76
C TYR A 50 16.41 1.78 -12.84
N LEU A 51 17.19 2.68 -12.25
CA LEU A 51 16.69 3.66 -11.31
C LEU A 51 16.31 4.96 -12.02
N LYS A 52 15.49 5.78 -11.35
CA LYS A 52 14.98 7.04 -11.92
C LYS A 52 16.08 8.05 -12.27
N ASP A 53 17.20 7.97 -11.59
CA ASP A 53 18.38 8.81 -11.81
C ASP A 53 19.32 8.28 -12.91
N GLY A 54 18.92 7.21 -13.60
CA GLY A 54 19.71 6.58 -14.66
C GLY A 54 20.78 5.62 -14.15
N ARG A 55 20.89 5.40 -12.84
CA ARG A 55 21.79 4.37 -12.30
C ARG A 55 21.26 2.98 -12.60
N GLU A 56 22.19 2.06 -12.85
CA GLU A 56 21.90 0.65 -13.06
C GLU A 56 22.48 -0.18 -11.91
N VAL A 57 21.69 -1.13 -11.43
CA VAL A 57 22.14 -2.09 -10.41
C VAL A 57 22.02 -3.49 -11.00
N LEU A 58 23.14 -4.20 -11.08
CA LEU A 58 23.23 -5.57 -11.58
C LEU A 58 23.45 -6.53 -10.41
N PHE A 59 22.67 -7.60 -10.36
CA PHE A 59 22.78 -8.69 -9.43
C PHE A 59 23.12 -9.96 -10.20
N ASP A 60 24.27 -10.54 -9.87
CA ASP A 60 24.54 -11.94 -10.17
C ASP A 60 23.71 -12.81 -9.22
N LEU A 61 23.06 -13.84 -9.75
CA LEU A 61 22.15 -14.73 -9.02
C LEU A 61 22.59 -16.19 -9.07
N GLU A 62 23.72 -16.48 -9.72
CA GLU A 62 24.25 -17.84 -9.78
C GLU A 62 24.67 -18.34 -8.40
N GLY A 63 24.33 -19.59 -8.09
CA GLY A 63 24.61 -20.22 -6.80
C GLY A 63 23.76 -19.73 -5.63
N MET A 64 22.84 -18.78 -5.85
CA MET A 64 21.96 -18.28 -4.80
C MET A 64 20.65 -19.06 -4.73
N THR A 65 20.21 -19.33 -3.52
CA THR A 65 18.86 -19.82 -3.23
C THR A 65 17.82 -18.73 -3.44
N ARG A 66 16.56 -19.13 -3.55
CA ARG A 66 15.43 -18.21 -3.71
C ARG A 66 15.36 -17.16 -2.59
N GLU A 67 15.54 -17.60 -1.35
CA GLU A 67 15.45 -16.78 -0.15
C GLU A 67 16.61 -15.78 -0.08
N GLU A 68 17.81 -16.18 -0.51
CA GLU A 68 18.97 -15.29 -0.61
C GLU A 68 18.76 -14.22 -1.69
N ILE A 69 18.17 -14.59 -2.84
CA ILE A 69 17.83 -13.64 -3.91
C ILE A 69 16.84 -12.60 -3.39
N GLU A 70 15.78 -13.03 -2.71
CA GLU A 70 14.79 -12.15 -2.11
C GLU A 70 15.44 -11.17 -1.12
N SER A 71 16.22 -11.70 -0.17
CA SER A 71 16.91 -10.91 0.85
C SER A 71 17.90 -9.91 0.22
N ARG A 72 18.66 -10.33 -0.79
CA ARG A 72 19.65 -9.48 -1.46
C ARG A 72 19.00 -8.32 -2.23
N ILE A 73 17.91 -8.58 -2.94
CA ILE A 73 17.14 -7.55 -3.66
C ILE A 73 16.49 -6.60 -2.64
N ALA A 74 15.83 -7.13 -1.61
CA ALA A 74 15.16 -6.33 -0.57
C ALA A 74 16.15 -5.44 0.18
N ARG A 75 17.33 -5.95 0.54
CA ARG A 75 18.37 -5.16 1.22
C ARG A 75 18.93 -4.02 0.35
N THR A 76 19.02 -4.23 -0.96
CA THR A 76 19.69 -3.28 -1.86
C THR A 76 18.73 -2.23 -2.43
N LEU A 77 17.52 -2.64 -2.79
CA LEU A 77 16.52 -1.79 -3.47
C LEU A 77 15.23 -1.62 -2.68
N GLY A 78 15.01 -2.42 -1.64
CA GLY A 78 13.83 -2.34 -0.79
C GLY A 78 13.86 -1.11 0.12
N LYS A 79 12.68 -0.80 0.66
CA LYS A 79 12.57 0.23 1.69
C LYS A 79 13.19 -0.29 2.98
N THR A 80 13.72 0.61 3.79
CA THR A 80 14.13 0.29 5.15
C THR A 80 12.90 0.26 6.07
N ASP A 81 12.96 -0.55 7.13
CA ASP A 81 11.87 -0.69 8.12
C ASP A 81 11.44 0.67 8.70
N LEU A 82 12.38 1.60 8.84
CA LEU A 82 12.11 2.95 9.31
C LEU A 82 11.23 3.74 8.32
N VAL A 83 11.47 3.60 7.02
CA VAL A 83 10.67 4.27 5.99
C VAL A 83 9.29 3.64 5.92
N GLU A 84 9.19 2.32 5.98
CA GLU A 84 7.92 1.60 5.97
C GLU A 84 7.03 2.00 7.16
N LYS A 85 7.55 1.93 8.38
CA LYS A 85 6.81 2.37 9.59
C LYS A 85 6.39 3.83 9.52
N ARG A 86 7.24 4.69 8.94
CA ARG A 86 6.93 6.11 8.80
C ARG A 86 5.78 6.34 7.82
N GLU A 87 5.73 5.61 6.71
CA GLU A 87 4.63 5.68 5.75
C GLU A 87 3.31 5.18 6.36
N GLU A 88 3.35 4.08 7.11
CA GLU A 88 2.18 3.56 7.84
C GLU A 88 1.64 4.60 8.83
N LEU A 89 2.54 5.20 9.64
CA LEU A 89 2.16 6.26 10.58
C LEU A 89 1.58 7.48 9.86
N MET A 90 2.13 7.87 8.70
CA MET A 90 1.56 8.97 7.92
C MET A 90 0.16 8.65 7.40
N GLU A 91 -0.11 7.40 7.03
CA GLU A 91 -1.43 6.96 6.59
C GLU A 91 -2.44 7.00 7.75
N ILE A 92 -2.02 6.60 8.95
CA ILE A 92 -2.82 6.72 10.17
C ILE A 92 -3.10 8.19 10.50
N VAL A 93 -2.10 9.07 10.42
CA VAL A 93 -2.25 10.50 10.71
C VAL A 93 -3.24 11.20 9.77
N LYS A 94 -3.37 10.73 8.52
CA LYS A 94 -4.40 11.24 7.60
C LYS A 94 -5.82 10.98 8.10
N LEU A 95 -6.02 9.97 8.95
CA LEU A 95 -7.30 9.66 9.57
C LEU A 95 -7.41 10.39 10.90
N ASN A 96 -7.70 11.68 10.87
CA ASN A 96 -7.89 12.45 12.08
C ASN A 96 -9.17 11.98 12.81
N PRO A 97 -9.07 11.50 14.06
CA PRO A 97 -10.23 11.01 14.82
C PRO A 97 -11.25 12.10 15.17
N ALA A 98 -10.87 13.37 15.06
CA ALA A 98 -11.76 14.50 15.25
C ALA A 98 -12.61 14.85 14.02
N ASP A 99 -12.32 14.26 12.86
CA ASP A 99 -13.08 14.53 11.65
C ASP A 99 -14.44 13.82 11.67
N PHE A 100 -15.43 14.45 11.02
CA PHE A 100 -16.79 13.94 10.87
C PHE A 100 -17.11 13.74 9.38
N GLY A 101 -17.84 12.67 9.06
CA GLY A 101 -18.28 12.35 7.70
C GLY A 101 -18.32 10.86 7.40
N SER A 102 -18.66 10.51 6.16
CA SER A 102 -19.04 9.13 5.77
C SER A 102 -17.89 8.15 5.77
N LYS A 103 -16.66 8.66 5.74
CA LYS A 103 -15.42 7.89 5.83
C LYS A 103 -14.74 8.05 7.18
N CYS A 104 -15.37 8.75 8.12
CA CYS A 104 -14.85 9.00 9.46
C CYS A 104 -15.54 8.08 10.46
N LYS A 105 -15.01 8.02 11.69
CA LYS A 105 -15.62 7.22 12.77
C LYS A 105 -17.01 7.70 13.15
N ARG A 106 -17.26 8.99 12.99
CA ARG A 106 -18.53 9.65 13.31
C ARG A 106 -19.07 10.36 12.09
N GLN A 107 -20.34 10.19 11.78
CA GLN A 107 -20.96 10.86 10.63
C GLN A 107 -21.39 12.28 10.99
N CYS A 108 -22.01 12.43 12.15
CA CYS A 108 -22.60 13.69 12.61
C CYS A 108 -22.24 13.95 14.08
N MET A 109 -22.19 15.23 14.46
CA MET A 109 -21.95 15.64 15.84
C MET A 109 -23.01 15.12 16.81
N CYS A 110 -24.22 14.81 16.34
CA CYS A 110 -25.30 14.27 17.18
C CYS A 110 -24.99 12.89 17.79
N GLU A 111 -23.96 12.20 17.31
CA GLU A 111 -23.45 10.94 17.90
C GLU A 111 -22.59 11.17 19.15
N VAL A 112 -22.17 12.42 19.41
CA VAL A 112 -21.34 12.76 20.57
C VAL A 112 -22.24 13.03 21.77
N GLN A 113 -22.03 12.29 22.85
CA GLN A 113 -22.79 12.46 24.08
C GLN A 113 -22.69 13.91 24.60
N GLY A 114 -23.83 14.45 25.01
CA GLY A 114 -23.96 15.85 25.46
C GLY A 114 -24.31 16.83 24.34
N GLN A 115 -24.28 16.41 23.07
CA GLN A 115 -24.74 17.21 21.94
C GLN A 115 -26.24 17.03 21.68
N HIS A 116 -26.82 17.96 20.92
CA HIS A 116 -28.23 17.87 20.54
C HIS A 116 -28.46 16.67 19.60
N PRO A 117 -29.44 15.80 19.86
CA PRO A 117 -29.72 14.65 19.01
C PRO A 117 -30.24 15.09 17.65
N CYS A 118 -30.03 14.24 16.63
CA CYS A 118 -30.57 14.49 15.31
C CYS A 118 -32.11 14.47 15.35
N THR A 119 -32.76 15.42 14.67
CA THR A 119 -34.22 15.62 14.75
C THR A 119 -35.04 14.47 14.19
N ALA A 120 -34.42 13.62 13.38
CA ALA A 120 -35.00 12.37 12.90
C ALA A 120 -35.20 11.33 14.03
N LEU A 121 -34.34 11.36 15.06
CA LEU A 121 -34.42 10.47 16.22
C LEU A 121 -35.29 11.06 17.33
N LEU A 122 -35.08 12.34 17.63
CA LEU A 122 -35.82 13.05 18.68
C LEU A 122 -36.22 14.44 18.20
N GLN A 123 -37.52 14.70 18.23
CA GLN A 123 -38.07 15.98 17.79
C GLN A 123 -37.49 17.14 18.62
N ALA A 124 -37.06 18.20 17.94
CA ALA A 124 -36.57 19.39 18.62
C ALA A 124 -37.71 20.09 19.37
N PRO A 125 -37.40 20.80 20.48
CA PRO A 125 -38.37 21.65 21.18
C PRO A 125 -39.06 22.63 20.22
N LYS A 126 -40.35 22.90 20.43
CA LYS A 126 -41.15 23.77 19.54
C LYS A 126 -40.49 25.14 19.36
N CYS A 127 -39.94 25.73 20.43
CA CYS A 127 -39.25 27.03 20.38
C CYS A 127 -38.02 27.06 19.45
N MET A 128 -37.41 25.91 19.16
CA MET A 128 -36.26 25.79 18.24
C MET A 128 -36.70 25.54 16.79
N THR A 129 -37.97 25.16 16.57
CA THR A 129 -38.48 24.85 15.22
C THR A 129 -38.76 26.13 14.43
N GLY A 130 -38.35 26.17 13.16
CA GLY A 130 -38.55 27.34 12.30
C GLY A 130 -40.03 27.72 12.12
N LYS A 131 -40.92 26.72 12.01
CA LYS A 131 -42.37 26.92 11.89
C LYS A 131 -42.97 27.68 13.08
N TRP A 132 -42.58 27.32 14.31
CA TRP A 132 -43.09 27.97 15.51
C TRP A 132 -42.55 29.40 15.63
N ARG A 133 -41.24 29.61 15.38
CA ARG A 133 -40.61 30.95 15.40
C ARG A 133 -41.21 31.89 14.36
N TRP A 134 -41.45 31.41 13.13
CA TRP A 134 -42.09 32.20 12.08
C TRP A 134 -43.48 32.70 12.49
N ASN A 135 -44.32 31.81 13.01
CA ASN A 135 -45.68 32.16 13.41
C ASN A 135 -45.77 33.08 14.65
N HIS A 136 -44.73 33.11 15.50
CA HIS A 136 -44.67 33.99 16.68
C HIS A 136 -43.94 35.32 16.43
N ASN A 137 -43.25 35.46 15.29
CA ASN A 137 -42.62 36.73 14.86
C ASN A 137 -43.54 37.58 13.96
N LEU A 138 -44.76 37.11 13.67
CA LEU A 138 -45.79 37.82 12.88
C LEU A 138 -46.77 38.62 13.77
N ILE A 139 -46.37 38.90 15.02
CA ILE A 139 -47.08 39.77 15.96
C ILE A 139 -46.21 40.99 16.21
#